data_AF-A0A0M3DBK0-F1
#
_entry.id   AF-A0A0M3DBK0-F1
#
_cell.length_a   1.000
_cell.length_b   1.000
_cell.length_c   1.000
_cell.angle_alpha   90.00
_cell.angle_beta   90.00
_cell.angle_gamma   90.00
#
_symmetry.space_group_name_H-M   'P 1'
#
loop_
_entity.id
_entity.type
_entity.pdbx_description
1 polymer ?
#
loop_
_entity_poly.entity_id
_entity_poly.type
_entity_poly.pdbx_seq_one_letter_code
_entity_poly.pdbx_strand_id
1 'polypeptide(L)'
;MSSEIFSYVYDKVIEEGALDIYTESIHMKKNRPAIKLSILCEKKDLDKFTEIIFMETSTFGIRYKEYKRKTLLRKFEKINCEYGEVTVKIGYYKNKIIKVTPEYEECKNIAKKANISIKFVYDSINCSIKNKFF
;
A
#
# COMPACT_ATOMS: atom_id res chain seq x y z
N MET A 1 -7.36 -14.85 18.38
CA MET A 1 -6.05 -14.66 17.72
C MET A 1 -5.43 -13.40 18.29
N SER A 2 -4.14 -13.41 18.62
CA SER A 2 -3.44 -12.23 19.12
C SER A 2 -3.05 -11.28 17.99
N SER A 3 -2.81 -10.01 18.33
CA SER A 3 -2.28 -9.03 17.38
C SER A 3 -0.88 -9.39 16.89
N GLU A 4 -0.10 -10.13 17.68
CA GLU A 4 1.25 -10.60 17.31
C GLU A 4 1.20 -11.56 16.11
N ILE A 5 0.25 -12.50 16.10
CA ILE A 5 0.04 -13.41 14.96
C ILE A 5 -0.35 -12.61 13.71
N PHE A 6 -1.23 -11.63 13.85
CA PHE A 6 -1.60 -10.78 12.72
C PHE A 6 -0.42 -9.97 12.19
N SER A 7 0.45 -9.44 13.05
CA SER A 7 1.66 -8.73 12.64
C SER A 7 2.58 -9.63 11.82
N TYR A 8 2.85 -10.84 12.32
CA TYR A 8 3.69 -11.81 11.61
C TYR A 8 3.08 -12.21 10.25
N VAL A 9 1.78 -12.48 10.20
CA VAL A 9 1.08 -12.79 8.94
C VAL A 9 1.14 -11.60 7.98
N TYR A 10 1.02 -10.37 8.48
CA TYR A 10 1.09 -9.16 7.67
C TYR A 10 2.43 -9.06 6.94
N ASP A 11 3.53 -9.17 7.68
CA ASP A 11 4.88 -9.08 7.13
C ASP A 11 5.14 -10.22 6.14
N LYS A 12 4.83 -11.46 6.51
CA LYS A 12 5.01 -12.64 5.66
C LYS A 12 4.26 -12.54 4.33
N VAL A 13 3.00 -12.09 4.36
CA VAL A 13 2.17 -11.96 3.16
C VAL A 13 2.70 -10.88 2.22
N ILE A 14 3.22 -9.77 2.77
CA ILE A 14 3.86 -8.71 1.99
C ILE A 14 5.16 -9.22 1.35
N GLU A 15 6.01 -9.92 2.11
CA GLU A 15 7.25 -10.52 1.63
C GLU A 15 7.01 -11.53 0.49
N GLU A 16 5.94 -12.32 0.60
CA GLU A 16 5.50 -13.29 -0.41
C GLU A 16 4.81 -12.63 -1.64
N GLY A 17 4.78 -11.30 -1.71
CA GLY A 17 4.37 -10.55 -2.88
C GLY A 17 2.86 -10.36 -3.02
N ALA A 18 2.12 -10.26 -1.91
CA ALA A 18 0.73 -9.84 -1.98
C ALA A 18 0.60 -8.43 -2.57
N LEU A 19 -0.52 -8.16 -3.25
CA LEU A 19 -0.81 -6.85 -3.81
C LEU A 19 -1.24 -5.85 -2.72
N ASP A 20 -1.91 -6.35 -1.68
CA ASP A 20 -2.35 -5.58 -0.50
C ASP A 20 -2.77 -6.54 0.63
N ILE A 21 -2.75 -6.05 1.87
CA ILE A 21 -3.28 -6.76 3.04
C ILE A 21 -3.86 -5.74 4.03
N TYR A 22 -5.04 -6.04 4.56
CA TYR A 22 -5.69 -5.17 5.53
C TYR A 22 -6.60 -5.96 6.49
N THR A 23 -6.95 -5.30 7.60
CA THR A 23 -7.78 -5.85 8.65
C THR A 23 -8.95 -4.93 8.97
N GLU A 24 -10.12 -5.51 9.26
CA GLU A 24 -11.28 -4.78 9.76
C GLU A 24 -11.72 -5.31 11.12
N SER A 25 -11.99 -4.42 12.07
CA SER A 25 -12.61 -4.79 13.35
C SER A 25 -14.10 -5.10 13.14
N ILE A 26 -14.52 -6.30 13.55
CA ILE A 26 -15.89 -6.79 13.39
C ILE A 26 -16.41 -7.41 14.69
N HIS A 27 -17.72 -7.60 14.78
CA HIS A 27 -18.35 -8.39 15.84
C HIS A 27 -18.96 -9.65 15.25
N MET A 28 -18.65 -10.81 15.84
CA MET A 28 -19.16 -12.12 15.43
C MET A 28 -20.30 -12.59 16.35
N LYS A 29 -20.93 -13.71 15.98
CA LYS A 29 -21.93 -14.39 16.81
C LYS A 29 -21.47 -14.55 18.26
N LYS A 30 -22.41 -14.57 19.20
CA LYS A 30 -22.14 -14.60 20.65
C LYS A 30 -21.38 -13.36 21.15
N ASN A 31 -21.60 -12.20 20.49
CA ASN A 31 -21.02 -10.90 20.83
C ASN A 31 -19.49 -10.94 21.01
N ARG A 32 -18.79 -11.61 20.08
CA ARG A 32 -17.33 -11.75 20.14
C ARG A 32 -16.66 -10.73 19.24
N PRO A 33 -15.86 -9.80 19.77
CA PRO A 33 -14.99 -8.96 18.95
C PRO A 33 -14.01 -9.85 18.15
N ALA A 34 -13.83 -9.53 16.87
CA ALA A 34 -12.94 -10.26 15.98
C ALA A 34 -12.33 -9.34 14.92
N ILE A 35 -11.38 -9.89 14.17
CA ILE A 35 -10.71 -9.22 13.06
C ILE A 35 -11.01 -9.98 11.78
N LYS A 36 -11.46 -9.27 10.74
CA LYS A 36 -11.53 -9.79 9.37
C LYS A 36 -10.22 -9.47 8.67
N LEU A 37 -9.47 -10.51 8.30
CA LEU A 37 -8.26 -10.39 7.49
C LEU A 37 -8.62 -10.49 6.01
N SER A 38 -8.09 -9.57 5.19
CA SER A 38 -8.27 -9.55 3.74
C SER A 38 -6.91 -9.41 3.06
N ILE A 39 -6.66 -10.24 2.04
CA ILE A 39 -5.47 -10.19 1.20
C ILE A 39 -5.90 -9.99 -0.25
N LEU A 40 -5.26 -9.05 -0.95
CA LEU A 40 -5.36 -8.93 -2.40
C LEU A 40 -4.13 -9.59 -3.03
N CYS A 41 -4.35 -10.49 -3.97
CA CYS A 41 -3.28 -11.20 -4.68
C CYS A 41 -3.62 -11.36 -6.16
N GLU A 42 -2.62 -11.70 -6.96
CA GLU A 42 -2.84 -12.17 -8.33
C GLU A 42 -3.51 -13.55 -8.31
N LYS A 43 -4.31 -13.84 -9.34
CA LYS A 43 -5.08 -15.10 -9.42
C LYS A 43 -4.21 -16.36 -9.25
N LYS A 44 -3.00 -16.33 -9.79
CA LYS A 44 -2.03 -17.43 -9.72
C LYS A 44 -1.52 -17.72 -8.30
N ASP A 45 -1.62 -16.75 -7.39
CA ASP A 45 -1.09 -16.82 -6.03
C ASP A 45 -2.17 -17.19 -4.99
N LEU A 46 -3.42 -17.47 -5.43
CA LEU A 46 -4.53 -17.77 -4.53
C LEU A 46 -4.23 -18.94 -3.58
N ASP A 47 -3.70 -20.05 -4.11
CA ASP A 47 -3.42 -21.24 -3.31
C ASP A 47 -2.26 -20.99 -2.32
N LYS A 48 -1.23 -20.25 -2.76
CA LYS A 48 -0.10 -19.83 -1.92
C LYS A 48 -0.57 -19.06 -0.69
N PHE A 49 -1.41 -18.03 -0.88
CA PHE A 49 -1.92 -17.24 0.25
C PHE A 49 -2.96 -17.98 1.08
N THR A 50 -3.70 -18.91 0.48
CA THR A 50 -4.63 -19.80 1.19
C THR A 50 -3.87 -20.70 2.16
N GLU A 51 -2.75 -21.28 1.73
CA GLU A 51 -1.88 -22.09 2.58
C GLU A 51 -1.31 -21.27 3.75
N ILE A 52 -0.76 -20.08 3.48
CA ILE A 52 -0.26 -19.18 4.54
C ILE A 52 -1.35 -18.89 5.57
N ILE A 53 -2.56 -18.55 5.13
CA ILE A 53 -3.66 -18.27 6.06
C ILE A 53 -4.03 -19.51 6.88
N PHE A 54 -4.09 -20.70 6.28
CA PHE A 54 -4.45 -21.91 7.03
C PHE A 54 -3.37 -22.35 8.02
N MET A 55 -2.09 -22.17 7.68
CA MET A 55 -0.98 -22.58 8.53
C MET A 55 -0.75 -21.62 9.69
N GLU A 56 -0.90 -20.32 9.44
CA GLU A 56 -0.53 -19.28 10.41
C GLU A 56 -1.72 -18.74 11.20
N THR A 57 -2.96 -19.08 10.79
CA THR A 57 -4.17 -18.60 11.45
C THR A 57 -5.07 -19.75 11.90
N SER A 58 -5.92 -19.48 12.90
CA SER A 58 -6.91 -20.43 13.42
C SER A 58 -8.19 -20.52 12.58
N THR A 59 -8.19 -20.03 11.33
CA THR A 59 -9.38 -20.10 10.49
C THR A 59 -9.57 -21.52 9.95
N PHE A 60 -10.82 -21.97 9.87
CA PHE A 60 -11.18 -23.23 9.21
C PHE A 60 -11.60 -23.05 7.76
N GLY A 61 -11.66 -21.81 7.27
CA GLY A 61 -12.09 -21.54 5.90
C GLY A 61 -11.78 -20.12 5.45
N ILE A 62 -11.68 -19.97 4.14
CA ILE A 62 -11.45 -18.69 3.47
C ILE A 62 -12.53 -18.50 2.42
N ARG A 63 -12.94 -17.25 2.22
CA ARG A 63 -13.83 -16.85 1.12
C ARG A 63 -13.01 -16.00 0.16
N TYR A 64 -13.03 -16.34 -1.12
CA TYR A 64 -12.33 -15.59 -2.16
C TYR A 64 -13.27 -15.22 -3.30
N LYS A 65 -12.93 -14.15 -4.02
CA LYS A 65 -13.67 -13.69 -5.20
C LYS A 65 -12.70 -12.96 -6.14
N GLU A 66 -12.87 -13.19 -7.45
CA GLU A 66 -12.13 -12.44 -8.47
C GLU A 66 -12.77 -11.06 -8.71
N TYR A 67 -11.93 -10.03 -8.79
CA TYR A 67 -12.34 -8.66 -9.09
C TYR A 67 -11.71 -8.18 -10.39
N LYS A 68 -12.50 -7.50 -11.23
CA LYS A 68 -11.95 -6.72 -12.35
C LYS A 68 -11.53 -5.36 -11.84
N ARG A 69 -10.28 -4.98 -12.10
CA ARG A 69 -9.71 -3.69 -11.67
C ARG A 69 -9.36 -2.84 -12.88
N LYS A 70 -9.77 -1.56 -12.87
CA LYS A 70 -9.23 -0.53 -13.76
C LYS A 70 -8.16 0.24 -13.01
N THR A 71 -7.00 0.44 -13.64
CA THR A 71 -5.90 1.20 -13.05
C THR A 71 -5.45 2.29 -14.00
N LEU A 72 -4.86 3.36 -13.46
CA LEU A 72 -4.16 4.34 -14.28
C LEU A 72 -2.86 3.75 -14.81
N LEU A 73 -2.47 4.15 -16.02
CA LEU A 73 -1.09 3.98 -16.44
C LEU A 73 -0.23 4.83 -15.50
N ARG A 74 0.80 4.22 -14.92
CA ARG A 74 1.70 4.88 -13.96
C ARG A 74 3.12 4.90 -14.51
N LYS A 75 3.81 6.02 -14.36
CA LYS A 75 5.26 6.13 -14.56
C LYS A 75 5.90 6.71 -13.30
N PHE A 76 7.15 6.37 -13.09
CA PHE A 76 8.00 6.99 -12.08
C PHE A 76 8.99 7.88 -12.81
N GLU A 77 9.12 9.11 -12.35
CA GLU A 77 10.06 10.07 -12.90
C GLU A 77 10.77 10.77 -11.76
N LYS A 78 12.02 11.14 -11.96
CA LYS A 78 12.78 11.92 -11.00
C LYS A 78 12.65 13.41 -11.27
N ILE A 79 12.50 14.21 -10.22
CA ILE A 79 12.43 15.66 -10.30
C ILE A 79 13.43 16.29 -9.32
N ASN A 80 13.94 17.47 -9.67
CA ASN A 80 14.75 18.27 -8.77
C ASN A 80 13.83 19.10 -7.87
N CYS A 81 14.08 19.05 -6.56
CA CYS A 81 13.47 19.92 -5.56
C CYS A 81 14.55 20.40 -4.57
N GLU A 82 14.15 21.16 -3.55
CA GLU A 82 15.07 21.70 -2.54
C GLU A 82 15.81 20.62 -1.72
N TYR A 83 15.33 19.38 -1.74
CA TYR A 83 15.94 18.23 -1.06
C TYR A 83 16.81 17.35 -1.98
N GLY A 84 17.03 17.81 -3.21
CA GLY A 84 17.72 17.05 -4.25
C GLY A 84 16.75 16.37 -5.21
N GLU A 85 17.19 15.25 -5.78
CA GLU A 85 16.42 14.51 -6.76
C GLU A 85 15.43 13.55 -6.06
N VAL A 86 14.13 13.70 -6.34
CA VAL A 86 13.06 12.89 -5.72
C VAL A 86 12.22 12.20 -6.78
N THR A 87 11.86 10.95 -6.53
CA THR A 87 10.95 10.19 -7.39
C THR A 87 9.50 10.62 -7.19
N VAL A 88 8.79 10.87 -8.29
CA VAL A 88 7.35 11.12 -8.31
C VAL A 88 6.62 10.08 -9.14
N LYS A 89 5.43 9.71 -8.68
CA LYS A 89 4.51 8.80 -9.35
C LYS A 89 3.52 9.62 -10.18
N ILE A 90 3.59 9.46 -11.50
CA ILE A 90 2.73 10.14 -12.48
C ILE A 90 1.63 9.18 -12.92
N GLY A 91 0.38 9.59 -12.76
CA GLY A 91 -0.82 8.88 -13.19
C GLY A 91 -1.42 9.49 -14.46
N TYR A 92 -1.57 8.66 -15.49
CA TYR A 92 -2.14 9.04 -16.77
C TYR A 92 -3.55 8.45 -16.95
N TYR A 93 -4.46 9.28 -17.47
CA TYR A 93 -5.78 8.87 -17.93
C TYR A 93 -6.01 9.39 -19.34
N LYS A 94 -6.28 8.50 -20.30
CA LYS A 94 -6.42 8.84 -21.73
C LYS A 94 -5.25 9.71 -22.23
N ASN A 95 -4.02 9.28 -21.92
CA ASN A 95 -2.75 9.95 -22.25
C ASN A 95 -2.55 11.35 -21.65
N LYS A 96 -3.42 11.79 -20.74
CA LYS A 96 -3.27 13.06 -20.00
C LYS A 96 -2.78 12.78 -18.57
N ILE A 97 -1.81 13.57 -18.11
CA ILE A 97 -1.42 13.59 -16.70
C ILE A 97 -2.59 14.14 -15.91
N ILE A 98 -3.07 13.38 -14.92
CA ILE A 98 -4.17 13.80 -14.03
C ILE A 98 -3.75 13.81 -12.56
N LYS A 99 -2.59 13.23 -12.25
CA LYS A 99 -2.11 13.07 -10.89
C LYS A 99 -0.60 12.90 -10.90
N VAL A 100 0.09 13.66 -10.07
CA VAL A 100 1.50 13.46 -9.77
C VAL A 100 1.63 13.52 -8.25
N THR A 101 2.27 12.51 -7.66
CA THR A 101 2.44 12.43 -6.20
C THR A 101 3.87 12.02 -5.86
N PRO A 102 4.52 12.62 -4.85
CA PRO A 102 5.83 12.16 -4.38
C PRO A 102 5.81 10.70 -3.91
N GLU A 103 6.94 10.01 -4.05
CA GLU A 103 7.17 8.68 -3.45
C GLU A 103 7.27 8.81 -1.93
N TYR A 104 6.57 7.94 -1.19
CA TYR A 104 6.38 8.10 0.25
C TYR A 104 7.63 7.76 1.06
N GLU A 105 8.33 6.66 0.73
CA GLU A 105 9.53 6.26 1.46
C GLU A 105 10.67 7.26 1.28
N GLU A 106 10.82 7.87 0.10
CA GLU A 106 11.74 8.98 -0.12
C GLU A 106 11.35 10.21 0.73
N CYS A 107 10.08 10.63 0.71
CA CYS A 107 9.59 11.73 1.54
C CYS A 107 9.84 11.49 3.04
N LYS A 108 9.60 10.26 3.50
CA LYS A 108 9.81 9.84 4.89
C LYS A 108 11.29 9.86 5.26
N ASN A 109 12.17 9.41 4.36
CA ASN A 109 13.62 9.46 4.56
C ASN A 109 14.14 10.89 4.61
N ILE A 110 13.66 11.77 3.73
CA ILE A 110 13.97 13.21 3.75
C ILE A 110 13.51 13.84 5.07
N ALA A 111 12.25 13.60 5.46
CA ALA A 111 11.69 14.12 6.71
C ALA A 111 12.52 13.72 7.93
N LYS A 112 12.94 12.44 8.01
CA LYS A 112 13.82 11.95 9.08
C LYS A 112 15.19 12.60 9.06
N LYS A 113 15.85 12.69 7.90
CA LYS A 113 17.20 13.26 7.76
C LYS A 113 17.25 14.76 8.07
N ALA A 114 16.25 15.50 7.59
CA ALA A 114 16.14 16.94 7.80
C ALA A 114 15.47 17.30 9.15
N ASN A 115 14.98 16.31 9.89
CA ASN A 115 14.25 16.49 11.15
C ASN A 115 13.05 17.47 11.03
N ILE A 116 12.25 17.29 9.98
CA ILE A 116 11.07 18.12 9.67
C ILE A 116 9.83 17.25 9.47
N SER A 117 8.66 17.88 9.50
CA SER A 117 7.40 17.15 9.26
C SER A 117 7.32 16.63 7.82
N ILE A 118 6.85 15.39 7.66
CA ILE A 118 6.62 14.82 6.32
C ILE A 118 5.61 15.66 5.51
N LYS A 119 4.66 16.32 6.18
CA LYS A 119 3.71 17.23 5.54
C LYS A 119 4.44 18.37 4.81
N PHE A 120 5.41 18.99 5.47
CA PHE A 120 6.21 20.06 4.86
C PHE A 120 7.00 19.56 3.65
N VAL A 121 7.60 18.36 3.75
CA VAL A 121 8.30 17.71 2.62
C VAL A 121 7.35 17.51 1.43
N TYR A 122 6.14 16.99 1.68
CA TYR A 122 5.11 16.84 0.65
C TYR A 122 4.72 18.17 0.02
N ASP A 123 4.44 19.19 0.83
CA ASP A 123 4.00 20.50 0.35
C ASP A 123 5.07 21.15 -0.55
N SER A 124 6.34 21.07 -0.15
CA SER A 124 7.47 21.57 -0.94
C SER A 124 7.66 20.83 -2.27
N ILE A 125 7.67 19.49 -2.24
CA ILE A 125 7.80 18.70 -3.46
C ILE A 125 6.58 18.94 -4.36
N ASN A 126 5.38 19.10 -3.81
CA ASN A 126 4.17 19.44 -4.57
C ASN A 126 4.27 20.80 -5.27
N CYS A 127 4.93 21.80 -4.68
CA CYS A 127 5.25 23.05 -5.38
C CYS A 127 6.16 22.82 -6.58
N SER A 128 7.21 21.99 -6.43
CA SER A 128 8.11 21.62 -7.53
C SER A 128 7.38 20.82 -8.62
N ILE A 129 6.48 19.92 -8.24
CA ILE A 129 5.62 19.14 -9.14
C ILE A 129 4.73 20.07 -9.98
N LYS A 130 4.08 21.06 -9.35
CA LYS A 130 3.23 22.02 -10.06
C LYS A 130 4.05 22.70 -11.16
N ASN A 131 5.17 23.35 -10.80
CA ASN A 131 6.02 24.05 -11.76
C ASN A 131 6.50 23.19 -12.95
N LYS A 132 6.68 21.88 -12.77
CA LYS A 132 7.15 20.98 -13.84
C LYS A 132 6.05 20.42 -14.72
N PHE A 133 4.88 20.11 -14.15
CA PHE A 133 3.83 19.32 -14.82
C PHE A 133 2.52 20.08 -15.08
N PHE A 134 2.29 21.23 -14.42
CA PHE A 134 1.04 22.00 -14.48
C PHE A 134 1.29 23.51 -14.58
#